data_AF-A0A4V2G9T3-F1
#
_entry.id   AF-A0A4V2G9T3-F1
#
_cell.length_a   1.000
_cell.length_b   1.000
_cell.length_c   1.000
_cell.angle_alpha   90.00
_cell.angle_beta   90.00
_cell.angle_gamma   90.00
#
_symmetry.space_group_name_H-M   'P 1'
#
loop_
_entity.id
_entity.type
_entity.pdbx_description
1 polymer ?
#
loop_
_entity_poly.entity_id
_entity_poly.type
_entity_poly.pdbx_seq_one_letter_code
_entity_poly.pdbx_strand_id
1 'polypeptide(L)'
;MDVQQKLATGVPGAKAWLKQAETVLANHSDRLDAINVFPVADGDTGTNLYETVKVAAQAAHDIDNDSDVGLVLSAAAEAALEDARGNSGTLFSVFLVGFAEPLIGQPRLNLSLLAESLDRGQLRSWSALTDPVRGTMLTAMSAASEAVFASLQEAEVSAEPQSRAALLRGLENSIEATRIAVAQSEAELDTLAAAHVVDAGAVGFLLVLEAMKAAIAGTDVAEEVLDGFPGYGIQDPHVHRTVPAEEGVEVMCSMSLSPLDAALLRAQLDDVGESVIISALPGGEDDEARWRIHVHVPEQETTLSLLRTYGSPENVSVTTLSASESCA
;
A
#
# COMPACT_ATOMS: atom_id res chain seq x y z
N MET A 1 37.12 0.86 7.38
CA MET A 1 36.82 1.95 8.33
C MET A 1 35.43 1.64 8.84
N ASP A 2 35.39 0.92 9.96
CA ASP A 2 34.18 0.48 10.63
C ASP A 2 33.67 1.65 11.47
N VAL A 3 32.75 2.43 10.91
CA VAL A 3 31.85 3.27 11.67
C VAL A 3 30.58 2.44 11.72
N GLN A 4 30.27 1.81 12.86
CA GLN A 4 28.94 1.27 13.10
C GLN A 4 27.94 2.41 12.89
N GLN A 5 27.39 2.50 11.69
CA GLN A 5 26.41 3.51 11.34
C GLN A 5 25.21 3.25 12.25
N LYS A 6 24.91 4.22 13.12
CA LYS A 6 23.85 4.07 14.11
C LYS A 6 22.52 3.99 13.38
N LEU A 7 21.87 2.83 13.37
CA LEU A 7 20.60 2.66 12.68
C LEU A 7 19.56 3.70 13.12
N ALA A 8 18.89 4.30 12.14
CA ALA A 8 17.85 5.30 12.34
C ALA A 8 16.50 4.60 12.53
N THR A 9 16.21 4.18 13.77
CA THR A 9 14.95 3.45 14.08
C THR A 9 13.89 4.30 14.76
N GLY A 10 14.17 5.58 15.08
CA GLY A 10 13.21 6.52 15.65
C GLY A 10 12.57 7.42 14.57
N VAL A 11 11.95 8.53 15.00
CA VAL A 11 11.25 9.48 14.10
C VAL A 11 12.06 9.92 12.87
N PRO A 12 13.36 10.30 12.99
CA PRO A 12 14.14 10.66 11.80
C PRO A 12 14.24 9.52 10.77
N GLY A 13 14.26 8.28 11.22
CA GLY A 13 14.26 7.09 10.36
C GLY A 13 12.91 6.89 9.66
N ALA A 14 11.80 7.06 10.37
CA ALA A 14 10.46 6.97 9.79
C ALA A 14 10.24 8.05 8.71
N LYS A 15 10.66 9.30 8.97
CA LYS A 15 10.61 10.37 7.97
C LYS A 15 11.51 10.10 6.77
N ALA A 16 12.73 9.61 7.01
CA ALA A 16 13.64 9.23 5.94
C ALA A 16 13.08 8.08 5.09
N TRP A 17 12.43 7.10 5.71
CA TRP A 17 11.76 5.99 5.01
C TRP A 17 10.69 6.52 4.06
N LEU A 18 9.73 7.31 4.55
CA LEU A 18 8.67 7.87 3.69
C LEU A 18 9.24 8.73 2.56
N LYS A 19 10.31 9.49 2.82
CA LYS A 19 10.96 10.30 1.79
C LYS A 19 11.70 9.47 0.72
N GLN A 20 12.37 8.39 1.14
CA GLN A 20 13.01 7.47 0.21
C GLN A 20 11.96 6.69 -0.60
N ALA A 21 10.87 6.26 0.04
CA ALA A 21 9.74 5.61 -0.62
C ALA A 21 9.10 6.53 -1.68
N GLU A 22 8.86 7.81 -1.35
CA GLU A 22 8.39 8.82 -2.31
C GLU A 22 9.34 8.91 -3.52
N THR A 23 10.65 9.00 -3.26
CA THR A 23 11.65 9.18 -4.31
C THR A 23 11.74 7.97 -5.23
N VAL A 24 11.78 6.75 -4.67
CA VAL A 24 11.88 5.54 -5.48
C VAL A 24 10.59 5.27 -6.25
N LEU A 25 9.42 5.50 -5.67
CA LEU A 25 8.16 5.36 -6.39
C LEU A 25 8.05 6.39 -7.51
N ALA A 26 8.50 7.63 -7.31
CA ALA A 26 8.58 8.62 -8.39
C ALA A 26 9.46 8.14 -9.56
N ASN A 27 10.62 7.55 -9.26
CA ASN A 27 11.54 7.04 -10.28
C ASN A 27 11.00 5.81 -11.02
N HIS A 28 10.11 5.04 -10.38
CA HIS A 28 9.54 3.81 -10.93
C HIS A 28 8.10 3.96 -11.44
N SER A 29 7.46 5.13 -11.27
CA SER A 29 6.06 5.38 -11.59
C SER A 29 5.69 4.87 -12.98
N ASP A 30 6.39 5.34 -14.02
CA ASP A 30 6.12 4.96 -15.41
C ASP A 30 6.28 3.45 -15.67
N ARG A 31 7.19 2.77 -14.97
CA ARG A 31 7.43 1.32 -15.11
C ARG A 31 6.37 0.51 -14.38
N LEU A 32 5.92 0.97 -13.22
CA LEU A 32 4.79 0.36 -12.50
C LEU A 32 3.50 0.52 -13.33
N ASP A 33 3.29 1.70 -13.89
CA ASP A 33 2.20 2.00 -14.81
C ASP A 33 2.28 1.11 -16.07
N ALA A 34 3.49 0.88 -16.61
CA ALA A 34 3.71 0.02 -17.78
C ALA A 34 3.17 -1.42 -17.61
N ILE A 35 3.26 -1.99 -16.41
CA ILE A 35 2.84 -3.36 -16.08
C ILE A 35 1.47 -3.44 -15.38
N ASN A 36 0.80 -2.30 -15.17
CA ASN A 36 -0.51 -2.27 -14.53
C ASN A 36 -1.60 -2.85 -15.45
N VAL A 37 -1.91 -4.13 -15.26
CA VAL A 37 -2.94 -4.86 -16.02
C VAL A 37 -4.02 -5.46 -15.12
N PHE A 38 -3.95 -5.23 -13.79
CA PHE A 38 -4.88 -5.78 -12.81
C PHE A 38 -5.09 -4.80 -11.64
N PRO A 39 -6.32 -4.64 -11.10
CA PRO A 39 -7.56 -5.21 -11.63
C PRO A 39 -7.95 -4.56 -12.96
N VAL A 40 -7.59 -3.29 -13.14
CA VAL A 40 -7.88 -2.50 -14.33
C VAL A 40 -6.57 -2.16 -15.04
N ALA A 41 -6.55 -2.30 -16.37
CA ALA A 41 -5.39 -1.93 -17.19
C ALA A 41 -5.37 -0.43 -17.55
N ASP A 42 -5.48 0.44 -16.55
CA ASP A 42 -5.57 1.91 -16.69
C ASP A 42 -4.21 2.62 -16.68
N GLY A 43 -3.14 1.90 -16.31
CA GLY A 43 -1.79 2.42 -16.33
C GLY A 43 -1.53 3.50 -15.27
N ASP A 44 -2.16 3.41 -14.09
CA ASP A 44 -2.04 4.44 -13.04
C ASP A 44 -1.43 3.99 -11.69
N THR A 45 -1.12 2.69 -11.52
CA THR A 45 -0.67 2.14 -10.23
C THR A 45 0.57 2.84 -9.65
N GLY A 46 1.58 3.09 -10.48
CA GLY A 46 2.78 3.83 -10.10
C GLY A 46 2.47 5.27 -9.71
N THR A 47 1.66 5.95 -10.52
CA THR A 47 1.24 7.32 -10.26
C THR A 47 0.49 7.43 -8.93
N ASN A 48 -0.48 6.54 -8.70
CA ASN A 48 -1.30 6.48 -7.49
C ASN A 48 -0.46 6.19 -6.24
N LEU A 49 0.47 5.24 -6.30
CA LEU A 49 1.38 4.95 -5.18
C LEU A 49 2.31 6.12 -4.87
N TYR A 50 2.91 6.74 -5.90
CA TYR A 50 3.76 7.91 -5.73
C TYR A 50 3.01 9.07 -5.07
N GLU A 51 1.85 9.44 -5.60
CA GLU A 51 1.06 10.57 -5.08
C GLU A 51 0.62 10.31 -3.63
N THR A 52 0.20 9.08 -3.33
CA THR A 52 -0.18 8.66 -1.98
C THR A 52 0.98 8.79 -0.99
N VAL A 53 2.15 8.23 -1.32
CA VAL A 53 3.34 8.28 -0.44
C VAL A 53 3.88 9.70 -0.31
N LYS A 54 3.78 10.53 -1.35
CA LYS A 54 4.15 11.94 -1.29
C LYS A 54 3.33 12.70 -0.26
N VAL A 55 2.00 12.50 -0.22
CA VAL A 55 1.13 13.12 0.79
C VAL A 55 1.50 12.60 2.19
N ALA A 56 1.72 11.29 2.33
CA ALA A 56 2.15 10.66 3.57
C ALA A 56 3.47 11.26 4.10
N ALA A 57 4.47 11.42 3.23
CA ALA A 57 5.78 11.96 3.54
C ALA A 57 5.69 13.44 3.97
N GLN A 58 4.84 14.23 3.31
CA GLN A 58 4.60 15.62 3.69
C GLN A 58 3.96 15.72 5.08
N ALA A 59 2.91 14.94 5.35
CA ALA A 59 2.26 14.92 6.65
C ALA A 59 3.20 14.48 7.79
N ALA A 60 4.02 13.43 7.56
CA ALA A 60 5.05 13.03 8.51
C ALA A 60 6.10 14.13 8.74
N HIS A 61 6.47 14.88 7.70
CA HIS A 61 7.48 15.93 7.82
C HIS A 61 7.08 17.00 8.82
N ASP A 62 5.80 17.38 8.81
CA ASP A 62 5.21 18.47 9.60
C ASP A 62 5.03 18.13 11.10
N ILE A 63 5.18 16.86 11.49
CA ILE A 63 5.18 16.43 12.89
C ILE A 63 6.56 16.68 13.54
N ASP A 64 6.62 17.11 14.79
CA ASP A 64 7.89 17.37 15.46
C ASP A 64 8.76 16.10 15.65
N ASN A 65 10.09 16.28 15.65
CA ASN A 65 11.03 15.16 15.84
C ASN A 65 11.06 14.60 17.27
N ASP A 66 10.51 15.34 18.24
CA ASP A 66 10.42 14.93 19.65
C ASP A 66 9.18 14.06 19.94
N SER A 67 8.33 13.82 18.93
CA SER A 67 7.19 12.89 18.98
C SER A 67 7.65 11.41 18.97
N ASP A 68 6.71 10.48 19.12
CA ASP A 68 6.95 9.05 18.91
C ASP A 68 6.73 8.62 17.45
N VAL A 69 7.26 7.44 17.11
CA VAL A 69 7.22 6.91 15.74
C VAL A 69 5.79 6.66 15.27
N GLY A 70 4.92 6.18 16.17
CA GLY A 70 3.52 5.92 15.87
C GLY A 70 2.78 7.19 15.49
N LEU A 71 2.90 8.27 16.26
CA LEU A 71 2.23 9.54 15.92
C LEU A 71 2.61 10.06 14.53
N VAL A 72 3.89 9.99 14.16
CA VAL A 72 4.38 10.42 12.83
C VAL A 72 3.78 9.55 11.73
N LEU A 73 3.78 8.23 11.91
CA LEU A 73 3.23 7.30 10.92
C LEU A 73 1.70 7.30 10.87
N SER A 74 1.02 7.57 11.98
CA SER A 74 -0.43 7.73 12.02
C SER A 74 -0.85 8.98 11.25
N ALA A 75 -0.16 10.11 11.43
CA ALA A 75 -0.42 11.32 10.66
C ALA A 75 -0.16 11.10 9.15
N ALA A 76 0.91 10.39 8.81
CA ALA A 76 1.19 10.00 7.43
C ALA A 76 0.10 9.09 6.86
N ALA A 77 -0.35 8.10 7.61
CA ALA A 77 -1.36 7.14 7.20
C ALA A 77 -2.74 7.79 7.01
N GLU A 78 -3.13 8.69 7.92
CA GLU A 78 -4.38 9.43 7.84
C GLU A 78 -4.40 10.33 6.60
N ALA A 79 -3.34 11.12 6.39
CA ALA A 79 -3.21 11.97 5.20
C ALA A 79 -3.18 11.15 3.91
N ALA A 80 -2.47 10.01 3.90
CA ALA A 80 -2.44 9.11 2.76
C ALA A 80 -3.84 8.57 2.43
N LEU A 81 -4.61 8.11 3.43
CA LEU A 81 -5.93 7.53 3.22
C LEU A 81 -6.97 8.59 2.78
N GLU A 82 -6.86 9.80 3.30
CA GLU A 82 -7.73 10.92 2.94
C GLU A 82 -7.56 11.33 1.47
N ASP A 83 -6.31 11.43 1.02
CA ASP A 83 -5.95 11.89 -0.34
C ASP A 83 -5.71 10.73 -1.32
N ALA A 84 -5.85 9.48 -0.88
CA ALA A 84 -5.61 8.30 -1.68
C ALA A 84 -6.39 8.34 -3.00
N ARG A 85 -5.69 7.99 -4.07
CA ARG A 85 -6.22 7.86 -5.42
C ARG A 85 -6.04 6.44 -5.92
N GLY A 86 -7.03 5.99 -6.69
CA GLY A 86 -7.04 4.67 -7.25
C GLY A 86 -7.02 3.55 -6.21
N ASN A 87 -7.07 2.33 -6.73
CA ASN A 87 -7.15 1.12 -5.90
C ASN A 87 -5.83 0.88 -5.14
N SER A 88 -4.70 1.03 -5.82
CA SER A 88 -3.37 0.79 -5.26
C SER A 88 -2.98 1.80 -4.17
N GLY A 89 -3.24 3.10 -4.40
CA GLY A 89 -3.03 4.15 -3.40
C GLY A 89 -3.93 3.98 -2.17
N THR A 90 -5.21 3.66 -2.38
CA THR A 90 -6.16 3.39 -1.29
C THR A 90 -5.74 2.18 -0.48
N LEU A 91 -5.42 1.05 -1.12
CA LEU A 91 -5.00 -0.16 -0.43
C LEU A 91 -3.69 0.03 0.35
N PHE A 92 -2.70 0.72 -0.23
CA PHE A 92 -1.46 1.04 0.46
C PHE A 92 -1.70 1.94 1.68
N SER A 93 -2.60 2.91 1.57
CA SER A 93 -2.98 3.77 2.69
C SER A 93 -3.63 2.98 3.82
N VAL A 94 -4.53 2.04 3.49
CA VAL A 94 -5.13 1.11 4.46
C VAL A 94 -4.06 0.29 5.18
N PHE A 95 -3.09 -0.24 4.45
CA PHE A 95 -1.94 -0.92 5.03
C PHE A 95 -1.18 0.01 6.00
N LEU A 96 -0.87 1.23 5.57
CA LEU A 96 -0.08 2.18 6.37
C LEU A 96 -0.80 2.55 7.68
N VAL A 97 -2.13 2.63 7.67
CA VAL A 97 -2.92 2.86 8.90
C VAL A 97 -2.78 1.67 9.86
N GLY A 98 -2.92 0.44 9.36
CA GLY A 98 -2.73 -0.76 10.19
C GLY A 98 -1.28 -0.89 10.69
N PHE A 99 -0.31 -0.54 9.86
CA PHE A 99 1.11 -0.55 10.19
C PHE A 99 1.49 0.45 11.29
N ALA A 100 0.87 1.63 11.31
CA ALA A 100 1.17 2.65 12.30
C ALA A 100 0.64 2.33 13.71
N GLU A 101 -0.43 1.55 13.82
CA GLU A 101 -1.17 1.33 15.07
C GLU A 101 -0.31 0.75 16.21
N PRO A 102 0.49 -0.32 16.02
CA PRO A 102 1.35 -0.87 17.07
C PRO A 102 2.49 0.08 17.52
N LEU A 103 2.79 1.10 16.72
CA LEU A 103 3.92 2.00 16.95
C LEU A 103 3.54 3.20 17.82
N ILE A 104 2.25 3.38 18.16
CA ILE A 104 1.77 4.48 19.01
C ILE A 104 2.45 4.43 20.38
N GLY A 105 3.09 5.54 20.76
CA GLY A 105 3.84 5.66 22.00
C GLY A 105 5.20 4.97 21.98
N GLN A 106 5.63 4.41 20.84
CA GLN A 106 6.92 3.73 20.70
C GLN A 106 8.00 4.71 20.21
N PRO A 107 9.11 4.87 20.94
CA PRO A 107 10.17 5.82 20.57
C PRO A 107 11.01 5.34 19.39
N ARG A 108 10.94 4.04 19.04
CA ARG A 108 11.72 3.41 17.99
C ARG A 108 11.13 2.09 17.53
N LEU A 109 11.33 1.78 16.26
CA LEU A 109 11.09 0.47 15.68
C LEU A 109 12.12 -0.57 16.18
N ASN A 110 11.66 -1.80 16.39
CA ASN A 110 12.45 -2.99 16.65
C ASN A 110 11.80 -4.18 15.93
N LEU A 111 12.42 -5.37 15.98
CA LEU A 111 11.92 -6.54 15.23
C LEU A 111 10.50 -6.95 15.65
N SER A 112 10.20 -6.97 16.95
CA SER A 112 8.86 -7.32 17.46
C SER A 112 7.80 -6.34 16.96
N LEU A 113 8.09 -5.04 17.03
CA LEU A 113 7.20 -4.00 16.52
C LEU A 113 7.03 -4.06 15.00
N LEU A 114 8.09 -4.40 14.25
CA LEU A 114 7.99 -4.60 12.80
C LEU A 114 7.07 -5.79 12.48
N ALA A 115 7.21 -6.91 13.20
CA ALA A 115 6.35 -8.09 13.03
C ALA A 115 4.87 -7.73 13.28
N GLU A 116 4.60 -7.07 14.40
CA GLU A 116 3.24 -6.63 14.76
C GLU A 116 2.67 -5.63 13.76
N SER A 117 3.48 -4.66 13.31
CA SER A 117 3.06 -3.63 12.35
C SER A 117 2.75 -4.22 10.97
N LEU A 118 3.58 -5.13 10.46
CA LEU A 118 3.31 -5.81 9.20
C LEU A 118 2.08 -6.70 9.28
N ASP A 119 1.89 -7.41 10.40
CA ASP A 119 0.69 -8.24 10.60
C ASP A 119 -0.59 -7.41 10.66
N ARG A 120 -0.58 -6.29 11.41
CA ARG A 120 -1.73 -5.38 11.47
C ARG A 120 -2.02 -4.73 10.12
N GLY A 121 -0.99 -4.29 9.41
CA GLY A 121 -1.12 -3.71 8.06
C GLY A 121 -1.74 -4.70 7.07
N GLN A 122 -1.23 -5.94 7.02
CA GLN A 122 -1.75 -6.94 6.08
C GLN A 122 -3.17 -7.40 6.45
N LEU A 123 -3.47 -7.68 7.72
CA LEU A 123 -4.83 -8.07 8.15
C LEU A 123 -5.86 -7.00 7.80
N ARG A 124 -5.51 -5.73 8.01
CA ARG A 124 -6.39 -4.60 7.70
C ARG A 124 -6.63 -4.48 6.20
N SER A 125 -5.60 -4.67 5.38
CA SER A 125 -5.68 -4.62 3.92
C SER A 125 -6.58 -5.72 3.35
N TRP A 126 -6.39 -6.96 3.83
CA TRP A 126 -7.26 -8.10 3.47
C TRP A 126 -8.72 -7.87 3.87
N SER A 127 -8.97 -7.26 5.03
CA SER A 127 -10.32 -7.03 5.56
C SER A 127 -11.06 -5.83 4.95
N ALA A 128 -10.34 -4.97 4.22
CA ALA A 128 -10.90 -3.77 3.62
C ALA A 128 -11.54 -4.02 2.25
N LEU A 129 -11.14 -5.11 1.59
CA LEU A 129 -11.65 -5.58 0.31
C LEU A 129 -12.79 -6.58 0.52
N THR A 130 -13.79 -6.56 -0.37
CA THR A 130 -14.84 -7.59 -0.36
C THR A 130 -14.38 -8.90 -1.01
N ASP A 131 -13.66 -8.82 -2.14
CA ASP A 131 -13.07 -9.97 -2.82
C ASP A 131 -11.54 -9.81 -2.94
N PRO A 132 -10.78 -10.19 -1.91
CA PRO A 132 -9.34 -10.03 -1.92
C PRO A 132 -8.65 -11.12 -2.74
N VAL A 133 -7.77 -10.70 -3.66
CA VAL A 133 -7.18 -11.56 -4.69
C VAL A 133 -5.71 -11.88 -4.41
N ARG A 134 -5.33 -13.16 -4.48
CA ARG A 134 -3.93 -13.63 -4.44
C ARG A 134 -3.16 -13.20 -5.70
N GLY A 135 -1.84 -13.36 -5.72
CA GLY A 135 -1.00 -12.78 -6.78
C GLY A 135 -0.95 -11.26 -6.84
N THR A 136 -1.46 -10.54 -5.84
CA THR A 136 -1.46 -9.06 -5.80
C THR A 136 -0.56 -8.50 -4.70
N MET A 137 -0.54 -7.17 -4.54
CA MET A 137 0.03 -6.47 -3.38
C MET A 137 -0.33 -7.12 -2.02
N LEU A 138 -1.51 -7.73 -1.89
CA LEU A 138 -1.93 -8.44 -0.68
C LEU A 138 -1.02 -9.65 -0.36
N THR A 139 -0.70 -10.46 -1.36
CA THR A 139 0.22 -11.61 -1.20
C THR A 139 1.60 -11.12 -0.79
N ALA A 140 2.05 -10.00 -1.36
CA ALA A 140 3.34 -9.38 -1.05
C ALA A 140 3.42 -8.90 0.43
N MET A 141 2.33 -8.31 0.94
CA MET A 141 2.19 -7.92 2.34
C MET A 141 2.17 -9.12 3.30
N SER A 142 1.41 -10.17 2.97
CA SER A 142 1.37 -11.40 3.77
C SER A 142 2.73 -12.08 3.83
N ALA A 143 3.43 -12.20 2.70
CA ALA A 143 4.78 -12.76 2.65
C ALA A 143 5.78 -12.00 3.52
N ALA A 144 5.72 -10.65 3.49
CA ALA A 144 6.55 -9.81 4.36
C ALA A 144 6.27 -10.09 5.85
N SER A 145 4.99 -10.09 6.24
CA SER A 145 4.58 -10.33 7.62
C SER A 145 5.04 -11.70 8.14
N GLU A 146 4.79 -12.76 7.36
CA GLU A 146 5.18 -14.14 7.70
C GLU A 146 6.70 -14.28 7.88
N ALA A 147 7.50 -13.64 7.01
CA ALA A 147 8.96 -13.68 7.09
C ALA A 147 9.52 -12.95 8.31
N VAL A 148 8.96 -11.79 8.69
CA VAL A 148 9.38 -11.09 9.91
C VAL A 148 8.96 -11.87 11.15
N PHE A 149 7.78 -12.47 11.16
CA PHE A 149 7.33 -13.32 12.27
C PHE A 149 8.24 -14.54 12.46
N ALA A 150 8.64 -15.21 11.38
CA ALA A 150 9.64 -16.28 11.44
C ALA A 150 10.98 -15.78 11.99
N SER A 151 11.45 -14.62 11.53
CA SER A 151 12.68 -13.99 12.02
C SER A 151 12.61 -13.65 13.51
N LEU A 152 11.44 -13.25 14.02
CA LEU A 152 11.22 -12.99 15.44
C LEU A 152 11.35 -14.27 16.27
N GLN A 153 10.73 -15.37 15.84
CA GLN A 153 10.85 -16.66 16.53
C GLN A 153 12.31 -17.14 16.61
N GLU A 154 13.08 -16.99 15.54
CA GLU A 154 14.52 -17.31 15.54
C GLU A 154 15.30 -16.42 16.51
N ALA A 155 14.98 -15.12 16.54
CA ALA A 155 15.65 -14.17 17.41
C ALA A 155 15.36 -14.44 18.90
N GLU A 156 14.15 -14.88 19.24
CA GLU A 156 13.77 -15.28 20.60
C GLU A 156 14.58 -16.48 21.10
N VAL A 157 14.82 -17.48 20.24
CA VAL A 157 15.69 -18.63 20.55
C VAL A 157 17.13 -18.18 20.82
N SER A 158 17.60 -17.17 20.09
CA SER A 158 18.94 -16.58 20.28
C SER A 158 19.05 -15.52 21.38
N ALA A 159 17.93 -15.15 22.02
CA ALA A 159 17.80 -14.10 23.05
C ALA A 159 18.24 -12.68 22.63
N GLU A 160 18.16 -12.33 21.33
CA GLU A 160 18.49 -11.00 20.80
C GLU A 160 17.37 -10.27 19.99
N PRO A 161 16.06 -10.45 20.28
CA PRO A 161 14.98 -9.89 19.45
C PRO A 161 14.93 -8.35 19.45
N GLN A 162 15.47 -7.72 20.49
CA GLN A 162 15.52 -6.25 20.59
C GLN A 162 16.77 -5.64 19.94
N SER A 163 17.67 -6.47 19.39
CA SER A 163 18.90 -5.98 18.78
C SER A 163 18.62 -5.29 17.44
N ARG A 164 19.45 -4.30 17.13
CA ARG A 164 19.43 -3.61 15.83
C ARG A 164 19.74 -4.56 14.65
N ALA A 165 20.61 -5.55 14.89
CA ALA A 165 20.95 -6.56 13.90
C ALA A 165 19.77 -7.49 13.60
N ALA A 166 18.98 -7.86 14.62
CA ALA A 166 17.76 -8.64 14.43
C ALA A 166 16.72 -7.89 13.60
N LEU A 167 16.54 -6.58 13.82
CA LEU A 167 15.66 -5.76 12.99
C LEU A 167 16.11 -5.74 11.52
N LEU A 168 17.39 -5.49 11.24
CA LEU A 168 17.90 -5.48 9.86
C LEU A 168 17.70 -6.83 9.17
N ARG A 169 18.01 -7.93 9.87
CA ARG A 169 17.78 -9.28 9.33
C ARG A 169 16.30 -9.55 9.05
N GLY A 170 15.41 -9.10 9.93
CA GLY A 170 13.97 -9.19 9.70
C GLY A 170 13.54 -8.45 8.44
N LEU A 171 14.06 -7.25 8.21
CA LEU A 171 13.80 -6.47 6.99
C LEU A 171 14.34 -7.16 5.73
N GLU A 172 15.58 -7.66 5.78
CA GLU A 172 16.19 -8.41 4.67
C GLU A 172 15.36 -9.64 4.31
N ASN A 173 14.93 -10.41 5.31
CA ASN A 173 14.08 -11.58 5.12
C ASN A 173 12.70 -11.21 4.57
N SER A 174 12.10 -10.11 5.04
CA SER A 174 10.80 -9.65 4.50
C SER A 174 10.91 -9.21 3.05
N ILE A 175 11.97 -8.48 2.70
CA ILE A 175 12.22 -8.03 1.33
C ILE A 175 12.40 -9.23 0.40
N GLU A 176 13.18 -10.24 0.81
CA GLU A 176 13.35 -11.45 0.00
C GLU A 176 12.05 -12.25 -0.16
N ALA A 177 11.26 -12.39 0.91
CA ALA A 177 9.96 -13.06 0.83
C ALA A 177 8.98 -12.31 -0.08
N THR A 178 8.94 -10.98 0.02
CA THR A 178 8.16 -10.12 -0.89
C THR A 178 8.65 -10.24 -2.32
N ARG A 179 9.96 -10.27 -2.57
CA ARG A 179 10.56 -10.46 -3.90
C ARG A 179 10.12 -11.79 -4.53
N ILE A 180 10.10 -12.86 -3.74
CA ILE A 180 9.60 -14.18 -4.18
C ILE A 180 8.11 -14.11 -4.51
N ALA A 181 7.29 -13.49 -3.65
CA ALA A 181 5.86 -13.31 -3.90
C ALA A 181 5.57 -12.50 -5.17
N VAL A 182 6.33 -11.43 -5.42
CA VAL A 182 6.27 -10.65 -6.66
C VAL A 182 6.58 -11.53 -7.86
N ALA A 183 7.68 -12.30 -7.83
CA ALA A 183 8.03 -13.19 -8.94
C ALA A 183 6.95 -14.26 -9.20
N GLN A 184 6.24 -14.72 -8.17
CA GLN A 184 5.18 -15.71 -8.28
C GLN A 184 3.85 -15.14 -8.78
N SER A 185 3.63 -13.83 -8.64
CA SER A 185 2.38 -13.17 -9.05
C SER A 185 1.98 -13.46 -10.50
N GLU A 186 2.94 -13.49 -11.44
CA GLU A 186 2.71 -13.84 -12.85
C GLU A 186 1.96 -15.16 -12.98
N ALA A 187 2.31 -16.18 -12.20
CA ALA A 187 1.71 -17.51 -12.27
C ALA A 187 0.44 -17.66 -11.41
N GLU A 188 0.18 -16.73 -10.48
CA GLU A 188 -1.00 -16.78 -9.60
C GLU A 188 -2.24 -16.12 -10.23
N LEU A 189 -2.08 -15.24 -11.21
CA LEU A 189 -3.17 -14.54 -11.88
C LEU A 189 -3.13 -14.67 -13.40
N ASP A 190 -4.23 -15.15 -13.97
CA ASP A 190 -4.35 -15.38 -15.41
C ASP A 190 -4.08 -14.12 -16.24
N THR A 191 -4.52 -12.95 -15.76
CA THR A 191 -4.28 -11.66 -16.43
C THR A 191 -2.80 -11.31 -16.47
N LEU A 192 -2.07 -11.53 -15.37
CA LEU A 192 -0.63 -11.32 -15.29
C LEU A 192 0.14 -12.33 -16.16
N ALA A 193 -0.25 -13.60 -16.10
CA ALA A 193 0.31 -14.68 -16.92
C ALA A 193 0.16 -14.41 -18.42
N ALA A 194 -1.02 -13.94 -18.84
CA ALA A 194 -1.31 -13.63 -20.25
C ALA A 194 -0.50 -12.42 -20.75
N ALA A 195 -0.24 -11.46 -19.87
CA ALA A 195 0.55 -10.26 -20.16
C ALA A 195 2.07 -10.49 -19.99
N HIS A 196 2.49 -11.60 -19.39
CA HIS A 196 3.89 -11.89 -19.03
C HIS A 196 4.53 -10.81 -18.15
N VAL A 197 3.75 -10.33 -17.17
CA VAL A 197 4.17 -9.31 -16.21
C VAL A 197 3.94 -9.79 -14.78
N VAL A 198 4.66 -9.22 -13.83
CA VAL A 198 4.35 -9.33 -12.39
C VAL A 198 3.31 -8.29 -11.98
N ASP A 199 2.74 -8.43 -10.78
CA ASP A 199 1.80 -7.46 -10.22
C ASP A 199 2.48 -6.11 -9.93
N ALA A 200 1.94 -5.03 -10.50
CA ALA A 200 2.45 -3.68 -10.33
C ALA A 200 2.41 -3.22 -8.86
N GLY A 201 1.31 -3.51 -8.16
CA GLY A 201 1.15 -3.15 -6.75
C GLY A 201 2.16 -3.83 -5.84
N ALA A 202 2.40 -5.13 -6.04
CA ALA A 202 3.36 -5.91 -5.30
C ALA A 202 4.80 -5.43 -5.50
N VAL A 203 5.18 -5.06 -6.73
CA VAL A 203 6.49 -4.42 -7.00
C VAL A 203 6.60 -3.09 -6.27
N GLY A 204 5.54 -2.26 -6.31
CA GLY A 204 5.49 -1.00 -5.56
C GLY A 204 5.68 -1.19 -4.05
N PHE A 205 5.04 -2.20 -3.46
CA PHE A 205 5.21 -2.53 -2.05
C PHE A 205 6.63 -3.02 -1.71
N LEU A 206 7.25 -3.82 -2.59
CA LEU A 206 8.66 -4.24 -2.44
C LEU A 206 9.60 -3.03 -2.39
N LEU A 207 9.40 -2.04 -3.26
CA LEU A 207 10.17 -0.79 -3.26
C LEU A 207 10.02 -0.03 -1.94
N VAL A 208 8.81 0.01 -1.36
CA VAL A 208 8.55 0.67 -0.08
C VAL A 208 9.29 -0.04 1.08
N LEU A 209 9.34 -1.38 1.08
CA LEU A 209 10.10 -2.14 2.08
C LEU A 209 11.61 -1.93 1.93
N GLU A 210 12.13 -1.94 0.70
CA GLU A 210 13.54 -1.68 0.43
C GLU A 210 13.93 -0.26 0.87
N ALA A 211 13.07 0.74 0.63
CA ALA A 211 13.24 2.10 1.14
C ALA A 211 13.24 2.16 2.69
N MET A 212 12.47 1.31 3.37
CA MET A 212 12.51 1.23 4.84
C MET A 212 13.88 0.75 5.32
N LYS A 213 14.38 -0.34 4.72
CA LYS A 213 15.69 -0.90 5.06
C LYS A 213 16.81 0.12 4.79
N ALA A 214 16.79 0.76 3.62
CA ALA A 214 17.77 1.76 3.23
C ALA A 214 17.77 2.98 4.19
N ALA A 215 16.60 3.50 4.56
CA ALA A 215 16.49 4.61 5.50
C ALA A 215 16.99 4.24 6.91
N ILE A 216 16.67 3.04 7.40
CA ILE A 216 17.13 2.56 8.71
C ILE A 216 18.64 2.34 8.72
N ALA A 217 19.20 1.77 7.64
CA ALA A 217 20.63 1.53 7.46
C ALA A 217 21.43 2.80 7.16
N GLY A 218 20.76 3.86 6.66
CA GLY A 218 21.41 5.06 6.15
C GLY A 218 22.15 4.83 4.84
N THR A 219 21.58 3.99 3.97
CA THR A 219 22.07 3.67 2.63
C THR A 219 21.07 4.13 1.57
N ASP A 220 21.45 3.97 0.30
CA ASP A 220 20.52 4.12 -0.82
C ASP A 220 19.67 2.84 -0.99
N VAL A 221 18.56 2.99 -1.71
CA VAL A 221 17.64 1.89 -2.06
C VAL A 221 18.34 0.95 -3.04
N ALA A 222 18.40 -0.34 -2.74
CA ALA A 222 19.00 -1.33 -3.65
C ALA A 222 18.00 -1.74 -4.73
N GLU A 223 18.13 -1.19 -5.94
CA GLU A 223 17.23 -1.52 -7.06
C GLU A 223 17.45 -2.94 -7.61
N GLU A 224 18.54 -3.61 -7.25
CA GLU A 224 18.83 -4.99 -7.65
C GLU A 224 17.77 -5.99 -7.15
N VAL A 225 16.97 -5.63 -6.14
CA VAL A 225 15.84 -6.44 -5.67
C VAL A 225 14.76 -6.62 -6.75
N LEU A 226 14.78 -5.80 -7.81
CA LEU A 226 13.84 -5.82 -8.92
C LEU A 226 14.32 -6.67 -10.10
N ASP A 227 15.54 -7.18 -10.05
CA ASP A 227 16.15 -7.90 -11.15
C ASP A 227 15.42 -9.23 -11.42
N GLY A 228 15.21 -9.51 -12.71
CA GLY A 228 14.65 -10.77 -13.17
C GLY A 228 13.11 -10.86 -13.12
N PHE A 229 12.41 -9.77 -12.80
CA PHE A 229 10.94 -9.75 -12.89
C PHE A 229 10.46 -9.69 -14.34
N PRO A 230 9.54 -10.60 -14.75
CA PRO A 230 8.85 -10.55 -16.03
C PRO A 230 8.23 -9.17 -16.32
N GLY A 231 8.50 -8.63 -17.50
CA GLY A 231 7.91 -7.40 -18.01
C GLY A 231 8.31 -6.11 -17.30
N TYR A 232 9.24 -6.17 -16.34
CA TYR A 232 9.68 -5.01 -15.56
C TYR A 232 11.11 -4.55 -15.91
N GLY A 233 11.71 -5.03 -17.00
CA GLY A 233 12.98 -4.52 -17.51
C GLY A 233 12.90 -3.08 -18.01
N ILE A 234 14.02 -2.34 -17.99
CA ILE A 234 14.07 -0.93 -18.42
C ILE A 234 13.59 -0.72 -19.86
N GLN A 235 13.75 -1.74 -20.71
CA GLN A 235 13.38 -1.69 -22.14
C GLN A 235 12.09 -2.45 -22.46
N ASP A 236 11.38 -2.94 -21.43
CA ASP A 236 10.15 -3.69 -21.64
C ASP A 236 9.01 -2.74 -22.06
N PRO A 237 8.07 -3.22 -22.90
CA PRO A 237 6.99 -2.39 -23.43
C PRO A 237 5.94 -2.04 -22.35
N HIS A 238 5.16 -0.99 -22.61
CA HIS A 238 3.97 -0.66 -21.82
C HIS A 238 2.82 -1.64 -22.15
N VAL A 239 2.74 -2.75 -21.44
CA VAL A 239 1.80 -3.84 -21.70
C VAL A 239 0.35 -3.43 -21.41
N HIS A 240 0.10 -2.54 -20.45
CA HIS A 240 -1.25 -2.02 -20.16
C HIS A 240 -1.97 -1.48 -21.40
N ARG A 241 -1.24 -0.88 -22.34
CA ARG A 241 -1.79 -0.32 -23.60
C ARG A 241 -2.29 -1.37 -24.58
N THR A 242 -1.94 -2.62 -24.36
CA THR A 242 -2.30 -3.75 -25.23
C THR A 242 -3.45 -4.57 -24.68
N VAL A 243 -3.82 -4.35 -23.41
CA VAL A 243 -4.97 -4.97 -22.76
C VAL A 243 -6.22 -4.16 -23.11
N PRO A 244 -7.36 -4.81 -23.43
CA PRO A 244 -8.61 -4.10 -23.67
C PRO A 244 -8.98 -3.21 -22.48
N ALA A 245 -9.31 -1.96 -22.80
CA ALA A 245 -9.77 -0.98 -21.83
C ALA A 245 -11.09 -1.44 -21.18
N GLU A 246 -11.16 -1.40 -19.85
CA GLU A 246 -12.42 -1.67 -19.13
C GLU A 246 -13.33 -0.44 -19.17
N GLU A 247 -14.61 -0.68 -19.43
CA GLU A 247 -15.64 0.35 -19.40
C GLU A 247 -16.13 0.57 -17.96
N GLY A 248 -16.26 1.84 -17.58
CA GLY A 248 -16.81 2.21 -16.28
C GLY A 248 -16.14 3.43 -15.69
N VAL A 249 -16.45 3.67 -14.42
CA VAL A 249 -15.94 4.78 -13.64
C VAL A 249 -15.51 4.30 -12.27
N GLU A 250 -14.43 4.90 -11.78
CA GLU A 250 -14.06 4.87 -10.39
C GLU A 250 -14.84 5.94 -9.64
N VAL A 251 -15.50 5.55 -8.55
CA VAL A 251 -16.11 6.47 -7.60
C VAL A 251 -15.36 6.37 -6.28
N MET A 252 -14.79 7.49 -5.86
CA MET A 252 -14.17 7.64 -4.54
C MET A 252 -14.86 8.74 -3.74
N CYS A 253 -15.06 8.52 -2.44
CA CYS A 253 -15.58 9.54 -1.55
C CYS A 253 -15.24 9.25 -0.09
N SER A 254 -15.50 10.22 0.78
CA SER A 254 -15.45 10.06 2.23
C SER A 254 -16.84 10.23 2.82
N MET A 255 -17.22 9.41 3.81
CA MET A 255 -18.54 9.45 4.44
C MET A 255 -18.45 9.18 5.94
N SER A 256 -19.18 9.94 6.75
CA SER A 256 -19.42 9.58 8.16
C SER A 256 -20.49 8.49 8.21
N LEU A 257 -20.13 7.33 8.76
CA LEU A 257 -21.00 6.15 8.83
C LEU A 257 -20.81 5.43 10.17
N SER A 258 -21.88 4.85 10.69
CA SER A 258 -21.76 3.83 11.74
C SER A 258 -21.06 2.57 11.18
N PRO A 259 -20.41 1.75 12.03
CA PRO A 259 -19.82 0.49 11.57
C PRO A 259 -20.82 -0.46 10.89
N LEU A 260 -22.09 -0.44 11.33
CA LEU A 260 -23.16 -1.22 10.71
C LEU A 260 -23.49 -0.70 9.31
N ASP A 261 -23.64 0.62 9.16
CA ASP A 261 -23.94 1.24 7.86
C ASP A 261 -22.80 1.03 6.87
N ALA A 262 -21.55 1.14 7.32
CA ALA A 262 -20.38 0.84 6.49
C ALA A 262 -20.36 -0.62 6.01
N ALA A 263 -20.73 -1.57 6.88
CA ALA A 263 -20.82 -2.99 6.51
C ALA A 263 -21.96 -3.27 5.52
N LEU A 264 -23.13 -2.66 5.72
CA LEU A 264 -24.26 -2.79 4.80
C LEU A 264 -23.98 -2.15 3.45
N LEU A 265 -23.36 -0.97 3.45
CA LEU A 265 -22.96 -0.26 2.24
C LEU A 265 -21.90 -1.06 1.47
N ARG A 266 -20.94 -1.70 2.16
CA ARG A 266 -19.97 -2.60 1.51
C ARG A 266 -20.66 -3.71 0.73
N ALA A 267 -21.61 -4.41 1.35
CA ALA A 267 -22.33 -5.49 0.69
C ALA A 267 -23.14 -5.00 -0.52
N GLN A 268 -23.75 -3.81 -0.44
CA GLN A 268 -24.51 -3.25 -1.56
C GLN A 268 -23.63 -2.74 -2.69
N LEU A 269 -22.43 -2.22 -2.37
CA LEU A 269 -21.44 -1.82 -3.37
C LEU A 269 -20.84 -3.04 -4.08
N ASP A 270 -20.65 -4.14 -3.38
CA ASP A 270 -20.18 -5.42 -3.94
C ASP A 270 -21.19 -6.02 -4.95
N ASP A 271 -22.49 -5.81 -4.73
CA ASP A 271 -23.53 -6.26 -5.67
C ASP A 271 -23.55 -5.47 -7.00
N VAL A 272 -22.98 -4.25 -7.02
CA VAL A 272 -23.12 -3.30 -8.15
C VAL A 272 -21.80 -2.88 -8.78
N GLY A 273 -20.66 -3.31 -8.22
CA GLY A 273 -19.34 -2.87 -8.60
C GLY A 273 -18.25 -3.87 -8.26
N GLU A 274 -17.04 -3.52 -8.64
CA GLU A 274 -15.83 -4.30 -8.45
C GLU A 274 -14.78 -3.47 -7.69
N SER A 275 -13.70 -4.12 -7.24
CA SER A 275 -12.60 -3.47 -6.52
C SER A 275 -13.05 -2.62 -5.32
N VAL A 276 -14.09 -3.06 -4.59
CA VAL A 276 -14.66 -2.31 -3.46
C VAL A 276 -13.66 -2.27 -2.30
N ILE A 277 -13.21 -1.06 -1.92
CA ILE A 277 -12.50 -0.82 -0.67
C ILE A 277 -13.31 0.13 0.20
N ILE A 278 -13.55 -0.27 1.45
CA ILE A 278 -14.12 0.61 2.48
C ILE A 278 -13.25 0.54 3.72
N SER A 279 -12.72 1.67 4.19
CA SER A 279 -11.85 1.69 5.37
C SER A 279 -12.10 2.92 6.23
N ALA A 280 -12.16 2.72 7.55
CA ALA A 280 -12.32 3.82 8.49
C ALA A 280 -11.04 4.65 8.58
N LEU A 281 -11.19 5.97 8.58
CA LEU A 281 -10.12 6.90 8.90
C LEU A 281 -9.79 6.81 10.41
N PRO A 282 -8.52 6.97 10.81
CA PRO A 282 -8.13 7.09 12.21
C PRO A 282 -8.85 8.25 12.92
N GLY A 283 -9.02 8.14 14.25
CA GLY A 283 -9.42 9.28 15.08
C GLY A 283 -10.91 9.63 15.16
N GLY A 284 -11.80 8.82 14.57
CA GLY A 284 -13.25 8.95 14.74
C GLY A 284 -13.77 8.48 16.11
N GLU A 285 -14.95 8.94 16.51
CA GLU A 285 -15.68 8.41 17.67
C GLU A 285 -16.25 7.01 17.32
N ASP A 286 -16.30 6.10 18.30
CA ASP A 286 -16.69 4.69 18.08
C ASP A 286 -18.10 4.52 17.46
N ASP A 287 -19.00 5.49 17.65
CA ASP A 287 -20.38 5.45 17.16
C ASP A 287 -20.53 6.03 15.74
N GLU A 288 -19.61 6.90 15.29
CA GLU A 288 -19.64 7.54 13.97
C GLU A 288 -18.21 7.86 13.49
N ALA A 289 -17.66 6.95 12.68
CA ALA A 289 -16.34 7.10 12.08
C ALA A 289 -16.48 7.67 10.67
N ARG A 290 -15.44 8.35 10.20
CA ARG A 290 -15.32 8.75 8.79
C ARG A 290 -14.71 7.59 8.01
N TRP A 291 -15.27 7.26 6.85
CA TRP A 291 -14.87 6.13 6.03
C TRP A 291 -14.46 6.60 4.66
N ARG A 292 -13.32 6.10 4.18
CA ARG A 292 -12.92 6.21 2.78
C ARG A 292 -13.54 5.06 2.00
N ILE A 293 -14.17 5.40 0.88
CA ILE A 293 -14.85 4.45 -0.01
C ILE A 293 -14.24 4.59 -1.39
N HIS A 294 -13.95 3.45 -1.99
CA HIS A 294 -13.51 3.27 -3.37
C HIS A 294 -14.32 2.15 -4.00
N VAL A 295 -14.83 2.37 -5.21
CA VAL A 295 -15.50 1.32 -5.98
C VAL A 295 -15.37 1.60 -7.48
N HIS A 296 -15.19 0.54 -8.26
CA HIS A 296 -15.27 0.57 -9.71
C HIS A 296 -16.68 0.15 -10.12
N VAL A 297 -17.39 0.98 -10.87
CA VAL A 297 -18.78 0.72 -11.28
C VAL A 297 -18.99 1.02 -12.77
N PRO A 298 -19.98 0.37 -13.41
CA PRO A 298 -20.33 0.70 -14.80
C PRO A 298 -20.81 2.15 -14.97
N GLU A 299 -21.60 2.67 -14.02
CA GLU A 299 -22.22 4.00 -14.11
C GLU A 299 -22.22 4.73 -12.75
N GLN A 300 -21.80 6.00 -12.73
CA GLN A 300 -21.69 6.78 -11.49
C GLN A 300 -23.03 7.01 -10.77
N GLU A 301 -24.13 7.21 -11.50
CA GLU A 301 -25.36 7.76 -10.89
C GLU A 301 -26.03 6.76 -9.95
N THR A 302 -25.98 5.46 -10.30
CA THR A 302 -26.47 4.37 -9.46
C THR A 302 -25.73 4.34 -8.12
N THR A 303 -24.40 4.42 -8.18
CA THR A 303 -23.53 4.42 -6.98
C THR A 303 -23.71 5.66 -6.14
N LEU A 304 -23.73 6.85 -6.75
CA LEU A 304 -23.96 8.09 -6.01
C LEU A 304 -25.35 8.14 -5.36
N SER A 305 -26.36 7.57 -6.02
CA SER A 305 -27.71 7.46 -5.45
C SER A 305 -27.74 6.51 -4.25
N LEU A 306 -27.03 5.38 -4.33
CA LEU A 306 -26.85 4.44 -3.23
C LEU A 306 -26.11 5.09 -2.06
N LEU A 307 -24.97 5.77 -2.29
CA LEU A 307 -24.24 6.47 -1.22
C LEU A 307 -25.14 7.48 -0.49
N ARG A 308 -25.98 8.21 -1.23
CA ARG A 308 -26.93 9.20 -0.67
C ARG A 308 -28.01 8.59 0.22
N THR A 309 -28.27 7.28 0.19
CA THR A 309 -29.21 6.64 1.12
C THR A 309 -28.64 6.47 2.53
N TYR A 310 -27.31 6.47 2.65
CA TYR A 310 -26.59 6.29 3.92
C TYR A 310 -26.10 7.61 4.52
N GLY A 311 -25.90 8.64 3.70
CA GLY A 311 -25.41 9.94 4.17
C GLY A 311 -25.03 10.86 3.02
N SER A 312 -24.39 11.98 3.34
CA SER A 312 -23.87 12.88 2.31
C SER A 312 -22.41 12.54 2.01
N PRO A 313 -22.06 12.15 0.78
CA PRO A 313 -20.67 11.90 0.43
C PRO A 313 -19.89 13.21 0.29
N GLU A 314 -18.68 13.21 0.86
CA GLU A 314 -17.71 14.30 0.82
C GLU A 314 -16.54 13.92 -0.10
N ASN A 315 -15.82 14.93 -0.60
CA ASN A 315 -14.62 14.73 -1.44
C ASN A 315 -14.85 13.72 -2.57
N VAL A 316 -16.04 13.80 -3.20
CA VAL A 316 -16.43 12.89 -4.29
C VAL A 316 -15.53 13.15 -5.49
N SER A 317 -14.83 12.11 -5.91
CA SER A 317 -14.09 12.05 -7.17
C SER A 317 -14.69 10.97 -8.05
N VAL A 318 -14.90 11.30 -9.32
CA VAL A 318 -15.30 10.32 -10.33
C VAL A 318 -14.32 10.39 -11.49
N THR A 319 -13.68 9.26 -11.80
CA THR A 319 -12.67 9.14 -12.85
C THR A 319 -13.07 8.01 -13.79
N THR A 320 -12.77 8.12 -15.08
CA THR A 320 -13.03 7.03 -16.03
C THR A 320 -11.95 5.97 -15.90
N LEU A 321 -12.34 4.68 -15.81
CA LEU A 321 -11.40 3.55 -15.66
C LEU A 321 -10.51 3.35 -16.89
N SER A 322 -10.97 3.78 -18.06
CA SER A 322 -10.10 3.90 -19.21
C SER A 322 -10.59 5.01 -20.14
N ALA A 323 -9.74 6.01 -20.37
CA ALA A 323 -9.98 6.92 -21.48
C ALA A 323 -9.59 6.19 -22.76
N SER A 324 -10.56 5.80 -23.58
CA SER A 324 -10.27 5.62 -25.00
C SER A 324 -9.78 6.97 -25.53
N GLU A 325 -8.47 7.13 -25.71
CA GLU A 325 -7.98 8.07 -26.70
C GLU A 325 -8.47 7.54 -28.05
N SER A 326 -9.65 7.99 -28.44
CA SER A 326 -10.06 8.01 -29.84
C SER A 326 -9.06 8.90 -30.58
N CYS A 327 -7.93 8.31 -30.98
CA CYS A 327 -7.11 8.88 -32.03
C CYS A 327 -7.96 8.89 -33.30
N ALA A 328 -8.37 10.10 -33.68
CA ALA A 328 -9.11 10.46 -34.87
C ALA A 328 -8.44 9.99 -36.17
#